data_AF-A0A9P5X8L2-F1
#
_entry.id   AF-A0A9P5X8L2-F1
#
_cell.length_a   1.000
_cell.length_b   1.000
_cell.length_c   1.000
_cell.angle_alpha   90.00
_cell.angle_beta   90.00
_cell.angle_gamma   90.00
#
_symmetry.space_group_name_H-M   'P 1'
#
loop_
_entity.id
_entity.type
_entity.pdbx_description
1 polymer ?
#
loop_
_entity_poly.entity_id
_entity_poly.type
_entity_poly.pdbx_seq_one_letter_code
_entity_poly.pdbx_strand_id
1 'polypeptide(L)' 'WGWCKYCYQQAPKNTFDGVKKATYVAFDACPIDVICFFINRSWRFMSPSENAYHVGLTGKAATWAVCKQKGHCSVS' A
#
# COMPACT_ATOMS: atom_id res chain seq x y z
N TRP A 1 2.39 -3.60 -1.53
CA TRP A 1 2.05 -2.56 -2.55
C TRP A 1 3.26 -2.03 -3.31
N GLY A 2 4.33 -1.56 -2.64
CA GLY A 2 5.48 -0.94 -3.32
C GLY A 2 6.11 -1.76 -4.46
N TRP A 3 6.22 -3.09 -4.29
CA TRP A 3 6.78 -3.99 -5.31
C TRP A 3 5.99 -4.00 -6.62
N CYS A 4 4.68 -4.24 -6.59
CA CYS A 4 3.84 -4.21 -7.79
C CYS A 4 3.88 -2.85 -8.49
N LYS A 5 3.97 -1.76 -7.73
CA LYS A 5 4.09 -0.41 -8.30
C LYS A 5 5.42 -0.23 -9.05
N TYR A 6 6.51 -0.73 -8.49
CA TYR A 6 7.83 -0.71 -9.11
C TYR A 6 7.87 -1.55 -10.41
N CYS A 7 7.32 -2.75 -10.39
CA CYS A 7 7.19 -3.59 -11.60
C CYS A 7 6.30 -2.92 -12.65
N TYR A 8 5.16 -2.35 -12.22
CA TYR A 8 4.29 -1.59 -13.10
C TYR A 8 5.03 -0.42 -13.73
N GLN A 9 5.81 0.37 -12.98
CA GLN A 9 6.55 1.54 -13.50
C GLN A 9 7.56 1.20 -14.60
N GLN A 10 8.13 -0.01 -14.59
CA GLN A 10 9.10 -0.45 -15.60
C GLN A 10 8.45 -0.96 -16.89
N ALA A 11 7.16 -1.25 -16.88
CA ALA A 11 6.46 -1.73 -18.07
C ALA A 11 6.24 -0.59 -19.09
N PRO A 12 6.48 -0.81 -20.39
CA PRO A 12 6.13 0.14 -21.43
C PRO A 12 4.60 0.26 -21.55
N LYS A 13 4.08 1.49 -21.56
CA LYS A 13 2.64 1.78 -21.51
C LYS A 13 2.29 2.90 -22.48
N ASN A 14 1.94 2.52 -23.71
CA ASN A 14 1.55 3.48 -24.74
C ASN A 14 0.03 3.51 -24.99
N THR A 15 -0.69 2.51 -24.47
CA THR A 15 -2.14 2.34 -24.67
C THR A 15 -2.83 1.93 -23.38
N PHE A 16 -4.12 2.22 -23.27
CA PHE A 16 -4.91 1.88 -22.08
C PHE A 16 -4.99 0.37 -21.83
N ASP A 17 -5.09 -0.45 -22.87
CA ASP A 17 -5.06 -1.90 -22.72
C ASP A 17 -3.66 -2.41 -22.31
N GLY A 18 -2.59 -1.76 -22.79
CA GLY A 18 -1.24 -2.01 -22.30
C GLY A 18 -1.09 -1.71 -20.80
N VAL A 19 -1.73 -0.63 -20.32
CA VAL A 19 -1.80 -0.29 -18.89
C VAL A 19 -2.51 -1.37 -18.08
N LYS A 20 -3.68 -1.85 -18.54
CA LYS A 20 -4.40 -2.95 -17.89
C LYS A 20 -3.54 -4.20 -17.81
N LYS A 21 -2.94 -4.61 -18.94
CA LYS A 21 -2.09 -5.80 -19.01
C LYS A 21 -0.87 -5.69 -18.09
N ALA A 22 -0.20 -4.55 -18.08
CA ALA A 22 0.93 -4.29 -17.19
C ALA A 22 0.54 -4.36 -15.72
N THR A 23 -0.69 -3.96 -15.37
CA THR A 23 -1.20 -4.06 -14.00
C THR A 23 -1.34 -5.53 -13.58
N TYR A 24 -1.95 -6.37 -14.40
CA TYR A 24 -2.08 -7.81 -14.11
C TYR A 24 -0.71 -8.48 -14.01
N VAL A 25 0.17 -8.24 -14.98
CA VAL A 25 1.53 -8.79 -14.97
C VAL A 25 2.30 -8.41 -13.70
N ALA A 26 2.20 -7.16 -13.26
CA ALA A 26 2.86 -6.70 -12.04
C ALA A 26 2.26 -7.29 -10.75
N PHE A 27 0.98 -7.66 -10.78
CA PHE A 27 0.32 -8.33 -9.66
C PHE A 27 0.68 -9.82 -9.60
N ASP A 28 0.64 -10.50 -10.74
CA ASP A 28 0.96 -11.93 -10.86
C ASP A 28 2.45 -12.21 -10.64
N ALA A 29 3.33 -11.27 -11.01
CA ALA A 29 4.76 -11.37 -10.75
C ALA A 29 5.15 -11.03 -9.30
N CYS A 30 4.20 -10.65 -8.45
CA CYS A 30 4.48 -10.32 -7.05
C CYS A 30 4.88 -11.58 -6.28
N PRO A 31 6.10 -11.64 -5.72
CA PRO A 31 6.52 -12.78 -4.93
C PRO A 31 5.62 -13.02 -3.71
N ILE A 32 5.35 -14.29 -3.41
CA ILE A 32 4.47 -14.69 -2.30
C ILE A 32 4.98 -14.17 -0.95
N ASP A 33 6.29 -14.15 -0.75
CA ASP A 33 6.98 -13.65 0.44
C ASP A 33 6.75 -12.14 0.63
N VAL A 34 6.70 -11.36 -0.45
CA VAL A 34 6.37 -9.93 -0.39
C VAL A 34 4.92 -9.71 0.04
N ILE A 35 4.00 -10.54 -0.43
CA ILE A 35 2.58 -10.51 -0.01
C ILE A 35 2.47 -10.87 1.47
N CYS A 36 3.10 -11.98 1.88
CA CYS A 36 3.13 -12.43 3.28
C CYS A 36 3.75 -11.38 4.20
N PHE A 37 4.87 -10.78 3.80
CA PHE A 37 5.52 -9.71 4.58
C PHE A 37 4.61 -8.50 4.74
N PHE A 38 3.90 -8.10 3.67
CA PHE A 38 2.96 -7.00 3.73
C PHE A 38 1.80 -7.30 4.69
N ILE A 39 1.18 -8.48 4.60
CA ILE A 39 0.07 -8.90 5.48
C ILE A 39 0.54 -8.98 6.93
N ASN A 40 1.68 -9.61 7.20
CA ASN A 40 2.22 -9.73 8.55
C ASN A 40 2.58 -8.36 9.15
N ARG A 41 3.07 -7.43 8.34
CA ARG A 41 3.40 -6.08 8.79
C ARG A 41 2.17 -5.20 8.98
N SER A 42 1.17 -5.32 8.13
CA SER A 42 -0.12 -4.62 8.30
C SER A 42 -0.89 -5.16 9.50
N TRP A 43 -0.75 -6.45 9.81
CA TRP A 43 -1.35 -7.08 10.98
C TRP A 43 -0.94 -6.43 12.29
N ARG A 44 0.30 -5.93 12.43
CA ARG A 44 0.73 -5.21 13.64
C ARG A 44 -0.20 -4.03 13.96
N PHE A 45 -0.57 -3.27 12.95
CA PHE A 45 -1.50 -2.14 13.09
C PHE A 45 -2.96 -2.55 13.31
N MET A 46 -3.32 -3.81 13.06
CA MET A 46 -4.66 -4.37 13.28
C MET A 46 -4.73 -5.30 14.50
N SER A 47 -3.60 -5.58 15.15
CA SER A 47 -3.50 -6.61 16.19
C SER A 47 -4.23 -6.17 17.46
N PRO A 48 -4.99 -7.04 18.16
CA PRO A 48 -5.86 -6.65 19.28
C PRO A 48 -5.17 -5.91 20.43
N SER A 49 -3.89 -6.21 20.70
CA SER A 49 -3.08 -5.55 21.73
C SER A 49 -2.54 -4.18 21.32
N GLU A 50 -2.47 -3.89 20.02
CA GLU A 50 -2.07 -2.60 19.44
C GLU A 50 -3.23 -1.96 18.66
N ASN A 51 -4.47 -2.42 18.86
CA ASN A 51 -5.60 -2.05 18.01
C ASN A 51 -6.14 -0.68 18.40
N ALA A 52 -5.57 0.36 17.80
CA ALA A 52 -6.06 1.72 17.90
C ALA A 52 -7.52 1.87 17.41
N TYR A 53 -8.02 0.98 16.54
CA TYR A 53 -9.42 0.98 16.11
C TYR A 53 -10.37 0.38 17.16
N HIS A 54 -9.98 -0.66 17.89
CA HIS A 54 -10.79 -1.17 19.03
C HIS A 54 -10.67 -0.27 20.27
N VAL A 55 -9.54 0.40 20.47
CA VAL A 55 -9.33 1.42 21.52
C VAL A 55 -10.09 2.71 21.22
N GLY A 56 -10.67 2.85 20.02
CA GLY A 56 -11.45 4.02 19.63
C GLY A 56 -10.56 5.19 19.23
N LEU A 57 -9.92 5.07 18.06
CA LEU A 57 -9.39 6.23 17.35
C LEU A 57 -10.53 7.22 17.13
N THR A 58 -10.59 8.26 17.96
CA THR A 58 -11.49 9.40 17.72
C THR A 58 -11.18 9.95 16.34
N GLY A 59 -12.21 10.39 15.60
CA GLY A 59 -12.03 10.89 14.23
C GLY A 59 -10.88 11.91 14.09
N LYS A 60 -10.60 12.69 15.14
CA LYS A 60 -9.45 13.59 15.22
C LYS A 60 -8.08 12.91 15.10
N ALA A 61 -7.88 11.75 15.71
CA ALA A 61 -6.62 11.01 15.65
C ALA A 61 -6.42 10.35 14.28
N ALA A 62 -7.50 9.86 13.66
CA ALA A 62 -7.47 9.40 12.27
C ALA A 62 -7.14 10.56 11.30
N THR A 63 -7.78 11.72 11.47
CA THR A 63 -7.47 12.92 10.67
C THR A 63 -6.04 13.39 10.88
N TRP A 64 -5.53 13.36 12.11
CA TRP A 64 -4.14 13.71 12.42
C TRP A 64 -3.15 12.77 11.73
N ALA A 65 -3.38 11.45 11.79
CA ALA A 65 -2.52 10.46 11.11
C ALA A 65 -2.50 10.65 9.59
N VAL A 66 -3.66 10.95 8.98
CA VAL A 66 -3.78 11.25 7.54
C VAL A 66 -3.05 12.55 7.19
N CYS A 67 -3.20 13.62 7.98
CA CYS A 67 -2.48 14.87 7.76
C CYS A 67 -0.96 14.68 7.91
N LYS A 68 -0.52 13.87 8.88
CA LYS A 68 0.89 13.55 9.10
C LYS A 68 1.50 12.73 7.96
N GLN A 69 0.76 11.75 7.43
CA GLN A 69 1.18 10.99 6.23
C GLN A 69 1.15 11.83 4.95
N LYS A 70 0.15 12.72 4.79
CA LYS A 70 0.09 13.63 3.64
C LYS A 70 1.31 14.56 3.54
N GLY A 71 1.91 14.94 4.67
CA GLY A 71 3.13 15.76 4.70
C GLY A 71 4.36 15.08 4.08
N HIS A 72 4.36 13.75 3.92
CA HIS A 72 5.45 13.01 3.28
C HIS A 72 5.36 12.94 1.75
N CYS A 73 4.32 13.47 1.13
CA CYS A 73 4.20 13.57 -0.33
C CYS A 73 4.82 14.86 -0.91
N SER A 74 5.93 15.33 -0.35
CA SER A 74 6.85 16.17 -1.12
C SER A 74 7.87 15.25 -1.78
N VAL A 75 7.51 14.74 -2.97
CA VAL A 75 8.49 14.17 -3.89
C VAL A 75 9.26 15.36 -4.47
N SER A 76 10.50 15.55 -4.03
CA SER A 76 11.50 16.30 -4.79
C SER A 76 12.05 15.43 -5.91
#